data_AF-A0A0J8AZ02-F1
#
_entry.id   AF-A0A0J8AZ02-F1
#
_cell.length_a   1.000
_cell.length_b   1.000
_cell.length_c   1.000
_cell.angle_alpha   90.00
_cell.angle_beta   90.00
_cell.angle_gamma   90.00
#
_symmetry.space_group_name_H-M   'P 1'
#
loop_
_entity.id
_entity.type
_entity.pdbx_description
1 polymer ?
#
loop_
_entity_poly.entity_id
_entity_poly.type
_entity_poly.pdbx_seq_one_letter_code
_entity_poly.pdbx_strand_id
1 'polypeptide(L)'
;QDTECVLPQAALSESFRQLLDETSNLSRQARASWDEVGITEFITSGQPVAAYIKQRFSDFIVNEIDQNGTVVRLTSCLNPNPIEEKPLCEDRPSDEEILDQLKSLIDEHDGFVEFVKSEDSKEFTLGDVPEKDKRSLIHSLLKQYQAVSLFSQTFCNDGLKTVKICKGRPPSGNKFQGRKFSGDRPFLQMALHQENVETMKAINAVSQIVRLPVGRFAYAGNKDRRGVTTQLVTAFKLDAEQLIEALPRLR
;
A
#
# COMPACT_ATOMS: atom_id res chain seq x y z
N GLN A 1 15.50 28.70 65.48
CA GLN A 1 14.18 28.21 65.93
C GLN A 1 13.55 27.60 64.70
N ASP A 2 13.90 26.34 64.50
CA ASP A 2 13.54 25.52 63.36
C ASP A 2 12.08 25.09 63.51
N THR A 3 11.22 25.53 62.59
CA THR A 3 9.88 24.95 62.45
C THR A 3 10.01 23.69 61.62
N GLU A 4 10.16 22.56 62.32
CA GLU A 4 9.91 21.23 61.76
C GLU A 4 8.49 21.19 61.19
N CYS A 5 8.39 21.14 59.86
CA CYS A 5 7.14 20.82 59.19
C CYS A 5 6.92 19.30 59.32
N VAL A 6 6.33 18.89 60.44
CA VAL A 6 5.84 17.53 60.63
C VAL A 6 4.62 17.36 59.72
N LEU A 7 4.85 16.89 58.49
CA LEU A 7 3.76 16.43 57.63
C LEU A 7 3.10 15.22 58.30
N PRO A 8 1.77 15.18 58.45
CA PRO A 8 1.10 14.02 58.99
C PRO A 8 1.40 12.83 58.09
N GLN A 9 1.83 11.71 58.69
CA GLN A 9 1.86 10.41 58.03
C GLN A 9 0.42 10.09 57.62
N ALA A 10 0.01 10.55 56.44
CA ALA A 10 -1.25 10.20 55.84
C ALA A 10 -1.17 8.70 55.56
N ALA A 11 -1.74 7.91 56.46
CA ALA A 11 -2.04 6.52 56.19
C ALA A 11 -2.79 6.48 54.87
N LEU A 12 -2.16 5.90 53.84
CA LEU A 12 -2.80 5.61 52.57
C LEU A 12 -4.17 4.98 52.87
N SER A 13 -5.25 5.55 52.33
CA SER A 13 -6.59 5.04 52.59
C SER A 13 -6.63 3.55 52.26
N GLU A 14 -7.38 2.76 53.01
CA GLU A 14 -7.52 1.32 52.72
C GLU A 14 -7.95 1.10 51.27
N SER A 15 -8.78 1.98 50.71
CA SER A 15 -9.16 1.99 49.30
C SER A 15 -7.97 2.14 48.35
N PHE A 16 -6.97 2.97 48.68
CA PHE A 16 -5.78 3.16 47.86
C PHE A 16 -4.82 1.97 47.97
N ARG A 17 -4.69 1.38 49.15
CA ARG A 17 -3.91 0.13 49.34
C ARG A 17 -4.55 -1.03 48.59
N GLN A 18 -5.87 -1.15 48.63
CA GLN A 18 -6.62 -2.16 47.87
C GLN A 18 -6.44 -1.98 46.36
N LEU A 19 -6.39 -0.73 45.90
CA LEU A 19 -6.16 -0.36 44.51
C LEU A 19 -4.69 -0.60 44.07
N LEU A 20 -3.72 -0.40 44.96
CA LEU A 20 -2.33 -0.80 44.77
C LEU A 20 -2.17 -2.33 44.71
N ASP A 21 -2.89 -3.07 45.55
CA ASP A 21 -2.89 -4.54 45.54
C ASP A 21 -3.61 -5.09 44.29
N GLU A 22 -4.68 -4.46 43.83
CA GLU A 22 -5.35 -4.82 42.59
C GLU A 22 -4.47 -4.52 41.36
N THR A 23 -3.78 -3.37 41.34
CA THR A 23 -2.86 -3.01 40.24
C THR A 23 -1.59 -3.85 40.23
N SER A 24 -1.06 -4.25 41.39
CA SER A 24 0.04 -5.21 41.48
C SER A 24 -0.39 -6.64 41.09
N ASN A 25 -1.64 -7.04 41.38
CA ASN A 25 -2.21 -8.29 40.89
C ASN A 25 -2.46 -8.28 39.37
N LEU A 26 -2.78 -7.13 38.79
CA LEU A 26 -2.83 -6.94 37.33
C LEU A 26 -1.42 -6.99 36.70
N SER A 27 -0.40 -6.49 37.41
CA SER A 27 1.00 -6.60 36.98
C SER A 27 1.61 -8.00 37.20
N ARG A 28 0.98 -8.90 37.98
CA ARG A 28 1.38 -10.32 38.07
C ARG A 28 1.19 -11.12 36.77
N GLN A 29 0.60 -10.53 35.72
CA GLN A 29 0.70 -11.05 34.36
C GLN A 29 2.01 -10.67 33.64
N ALA A 30 2.80 -9.74 34.19
CA ALA A 30 4.14 -9.46 33.72
C ALA A 30 5.06 -10.63 34.10
N ARG A 31 5.75 -11.20 33.11
CA ARG A 31 6.63 -12.36 33.29
C ARG A 31 7.89 -12.05 34.10
N ALA A 32 8.18 -10.78 34.38
CA ALA A 32 9.34 -10.33 35.15
C ALA A 32 9.04 -8.99 35.84
N SER A 33 9.67 -8.76 36.99
CA SER A 33 9.66 -7.46 37.68
C SER A 33 10.63 -6.45 37.02
N TRP A 34 10.47 -5.15 37.32
CA TRP A 34 11.37 -4.11 36.80
C TRP A 34 12.82 -4.31 37.25
N ASP A 35 13.02 -4.72 38.50
CA ASP A 35 14.34 -5.01 39.07
C ASP A 35 15.01 -6.20 38.36
N GLU A 36 14.25 -7.25 38.03
CA GLU A 36 14.75 -8.43 37.30
C GLU A 36 15.23 -8.11 35.88
N VAL A 37 14.71 -7.05 35.27
CA VAL A 37 15.16 -6.57 33.95
C VAL A 37 16.14 -5.39 34.03
N GLY A 38 16.63 -5.08 35.23
CA GLY A 38 17.67 -4.06 35.46
C GLY A 38 17.19 -2.61 35.44
N ILE A 39 15.89 -2.37 35.68
CA ILE A 39 15.31 -1.02 35.77
C ILE A 39 15.07 -0.70 37.25
N THR A 40 16.08 -0.14 37.92
CA THR A 40 16.10 0.02 39.39
C THR A 40 16.14 1.46 39.89
N GLU A 41 16.57 2.42 39.06
CA GLU A 41 16.86 3.79 39.49
C GLU A 41 15.81 4.80 39.01
N PHE A 42 15.58 5.84 39.81
CA PHE A 42 14.71 6.96 39.48
C PHE A 42 15.50 8.27 39.44
N ILE A 43 15.11 9.20 38.56
CA ILE A 43 15.74 10.53 38.50
C ILE A 43 15.32 11.39 39.71
N THR A 44 14.10 11.19 40.23
CA THR A 44 13.53 11.98 41.33
C THR A 44 13.46 11.17 42.62
N SER A 45 13.68 11.84 43.75
CA SER A 45 13.65 11.22 45.10
C SER A 45 12.31 11.41 45.83
N GLY A 46 11.25 11.79 45.11
CA GLY A 46 9.93 12.05 45.69
C GLY A 46 9.13 10.78 45.95
N GLN A 47 8.03 10.89 46.71
CA GLN A 47 7.12 9.77 46.89
C GLN A 47 6.39 9.43 45.58
N PRO A 48 6.28 8.14 45.21
CA PRO A 48 5.56 7.73 44.02
C PRO A 48 4.06 7.95 44.19
N VAL A 49 3.40 8.31 43.10
CA VAL A 49 1.94 8.45 43.02
C VAL A 49 1.40 7.30 42.19
N ALA A 50 0.38 6.60 42.70
CA ALA A 50 -0.26 5.55 41.94
C ALA A 50 -1.18 6.15 40.86
N ALA A 51 -1.14 5.56 39.67
CA ALA A 51 -1.95 5.99 38.54
C ALA A 51 -2.33 4.81 37.65
N TYR A 52 -3.51 4.90 37.01
CA TYR A 52 -3.89 4.00 35.94
C TYR A 52 -3.33 4.51 34.61
N ILE A 53 -2.51 3.70 33.95
CA ILE A 53 -1.98 3.99 32.60
C ILE A 53 -2.72 3.14 31.58
N LYS A 54 -3.03 3.72 30.40
CA LYS A 54 -3.70 3.05 29.27
C LYS A 54 -5.06 2.44 29.64
N GLN A 55 -5.84 3.06 30.55
CA GLN A 55 -7.16 2.54 30.95
C GLN A 55 -8.05 2.32 29.72
N ARG A 56 -8.15 3.32 28.84
CA ARG A 56 -8.64 3.19 27.46
C ARG A 56 -7.46 3.30 26.49
N PHE A 57 -7.56 2.68 25.32
CA PHE A 57 -6.52 2.82 24.29
C PHE A 57 -6.42 4.25 23.76
N SER A 58 -7.52 5.00 23.79
CA SER A 58 -7.60 6.42 23.44
C SER A 58 -6.80 7.34 24.36
N ASP A 59 -6.48 6.88 25.58
CA ASP A 59 -5.71 7.66 26.56
C ASP A 59 -4.22 7.70 26.19
N PHE A 60 -3.79 6.88 25.23
CA PHE A 60 -2.40 6.75 24.82
C PHE A 60 -2.27 6.97 23.32
N ILE A 61 -1.89 8.20 22.97
CA ILE A 61 -1.79 8.67 21.58
C ILE A 61 -0.33 8.80 21.19
N VAL A 62 0.06 8.18 20.08
CA VAL A 62 1.41 8.25 19.53
C VAL A 62 1.34 8.78 18.11
N ASN A 63 2.01 9.89 17.84
CA ASN A 63 2.18 10.40 16.48
C ASN A 63 3.67 10.37 16.14
N GLU A 64 4.02 9.73 15.03
CA GLU A 64 5.37 9.70 14.54
C GLU A 64 5.84 11.11 14.13
N ILE A 65 7.13 11.37 14.32
CA ILE A 65 7.82 12.55 13.82
C ILE A 65 8.69 12.08 12.66
N ASP A 66 8.50 12.67 11.49
CA ASP A 66 9.28 12.33 10.31
C ASP A 66 10.73 12.86 10.39
N GLN A 67 11.55 12.57 9.37
CA GLN A 67 12.94 13.03 9.31
C GLN A 67 13.08 14.55 9.21
N ASN A 68 12.01 15.25 8.83
CA ASN A 68 11.97 16.71 8.74
C ASN A 68 11.46 17.36 10.04
N GLY A 69 11.17 16.57 11.08
CA GLY A 69 10.59 17.06 12.33
C GLY A 69 9.08 17.34 12.27
N THR A 70 8.40 16.89 11.21
CA THR A 70 6.95 17.09 11.05
C THR A 70 6.18 15.97 11.72
N VAL A 71 5.17 16.35 12.52
CA VAL A 71 4.27 15.38 13.16
C VAL A 71 3.34 14.78 12.11
N VAL A 72 3.39 13.47 11.97
CA VAL A 72 2.56 12.71 11.04
C VAL A 72 1.13 12.67 11.57
N ARG A 73 0.18 13.12 10.75
CA ARG A 73 -1.26 13.12 11.05
C ARG A 73 -2.03 12.58 9.86
N LEU A 74 -3.08 11.82 10.15
CA LEU A 74 -4.06 11.48 9.12
C LEU A 74 -4.94 12.72 8.88
N THR A 75 -4.79 13.34 7.71
CA THR A 75 -5.52 14.56 7.33
C THR A 75 -6.66 14.29 6.37
N SER A 76 -6.48 13.34 5.45
CA SER A 76 -7.50 12.94 4.47
C SER A 76 -7.31 11.48 4.08
N CYS A 77 -8.42 10.80 3.82
CA CYS A 77 -8.46 9.43 3.29
C CYS A 77 -8.75 9.38 1.78
N LEU A 78 -9.04 10.53 1.15
CA LEU A 78 -9.70 10.59 -0.16
C LEU A 78 -8.98 11.43 -1.22
N ASN A 79 -7.91 12.14 -0.86
CA ASN A 79 -7.20 12.98 -1.81
C ASN A 79 -5.77 12.48 -2.05
N PRO A 80 -5.47 11.85 -3.19
CA PRO A 80 -4.32 12.31 -3.91
C PRO A 80 -4.74 13.67 -4.47
N ASN A 81 -4.39 14.79 -3.80
CA ASN A 81 -4.26 16.01 -4.59
C ASN A 81 -3.35 15.59 -5.76
N PRO A 82 -3.73 15.79 -7.02
CA PRO A 82 -2.84 15.48 -8.13
C PRO A 82 -1.58 16.28 -7.83
N ILE A 83 -0.54 15.58 -7.37
CA ILE A 83 0.77 16.17 -7.25
C ILE A 83 1.04 16.54 -8.68
N GLU A 84 1.03 17.84 -9.00
CA GLU A 84 1.24 18.37 -10.35
C GLU A 84 2.22 17.43 -11.03
N GLU A 85 1.66 16.59 -11.90
CA GLU A 85 2.47 15.71 -12.71
C GLU A 85 3.27 16.73 -13.49
N LYS A 86 4.55 16.89 -13.15
CA LYS A 86 5.46 17.39 -14.17
C LYS A 86 5.25 16.39 -15.30
N PRO A 87 4.63 16.80 -16.43
CA PRO A 87 4.62 15.91 -17.56
C PRO A 87 6.10 15.65 -17.84
N LEU A 88 6.47 14.42 -18.15
CA LEU A 88 7.49 14.11 -19.15
C LEU A 88 7.81 12.61 -19.13
N CYS A 89 7.17 11.92 -20.06
CA CYS A 89 7.87 11.28 -21.17
C CYS A 89 7.10 11.65 -22.44
N GLU A 90 7.49 12.72 -23.12
CA GLU A 90 6.92 13.19 -24.40
C GLU A 90 7.29 12.28 -25.59
N ASP A 91 8.06 11.20 -25.37
CA ASP A 91 8.48 10.26 -26.42
C ASP A 91 7.48 9.11 -26.68
N ARG A 92 6.24 9.19 -26.15
CA ARG A 92 5.22 8.19 -26.52
C ARG A 92 4.61 8.60 -27.87
N PRO A 93 4.72 7.76 -28.91
CA PRO A 93 4.05 8.02 -30.18
C PRO A 93 2.53 8.07 -29.95
N SER A 94 1.86 9.02 -30.60
CA SER A 94 0.41 9.14 -30.54
C SER A 94 -0.27 7.85 -31.03
N ASP A 95 -1.51 7.58 -30.59
CA ASP A 95 -2.27 6.42 -31.09
C ASP A 95 -2.43 6.45 -32.62
N GLU A 96 -2.41 7.65 -33.24
CA GLU A 96 -2.39 7.84 -34.70
C GLU A 96 -1.05 7.39 -35.32
N GLU A 97 0.09 7.74 -34.73
CA GLU A 97 1.41 7.26 -35.16
C GLU A 97 1.56 5.75 -35.00
N ILE A 98 1.03 5.17 -33.92
CA ILE A 98 1.04 3.72 -33.69
C ILE A 98 0.19 3.02 -34.75
N LEU A 99 -0.97 3.58 -35.11
CA LEU A 99 -1.80 3.06 -36.20
C LEU A 99 -1.08 3.13 -37.54
N ASP A 100 -0.38 4.22 -37.84
CA ASP A 100 0.37 4.35 -39.09
C ASP A 100 1.54 3.37 -39.17
N GLN A 101 2.25 3.14 -38.06
CA GLN A 101 3.27 2.10 -37.98
C GLN A 101 2.67 0.70 -38.17
N LEU A 102 1.51 0.42 -37.57
CA LEU A 102 0.80 -0.86 -37.77
C LEU A 102 0.33 -1.04 -39.22
N LYS A 103 -0.17 0.01 -39.88
CA LYS A 103 -0.54 -0.02 -41.31
C LYS A 103 0.67 -0.35 -42.20
N SER A 104 1.86 0.17 -41.87
CA SER A 104 3.07 -0.12 -42.64
C SER A 104 3.60 -1.55 -42.47
N LEU A 105 3.22 -2.23 -41.38
CA LEU A 105 3.68 -3.58 -41.02
C LEU A 105 2.68 -4.68 -41.40
N ILE A 106 1.42 -4.33 -41.66
CA ILE A 106 0.32 -5.24 -41.95
C ILE A 106 -0.10 -5.07 -43.40
N ASP A 107 0.08 -6.11 -44.22
CA ASP A 107 -0.33 -6.08 -45.63
C ASP A 107 -1.87 -5.94 -45.78
N GLU A 108 -2.65 -6.53 -44.87
CA GLU A 108 -4.13 -6.42 -44.78
C GLU A 108 -4.60 -5.25 -43.89
N HIS A 109 -4.04 -4.06 -44.11
CA HIS A 109 -4.24 -2.89 -43.23
C HIS A 109 -5.69 -2.37 -43.23
N ASP A 110 -6.41 -2.44 -44.35
CA ASP A 110 -7.80 -1.98 -44.45
C ASP A 110 -8.74 -2.80 -43.55
N GLY A 111 -8.57 -4.13 -43.55
CA GLY A 111 -9.33 -5.04 -42.69
C GLY A 111 -8.99 -4.86 -41.21
N PHE A 112 -7.75 -4.51 -40.89
CA PHE A 112 -7.35 -4.21 -39.51
C PHE A 112 -7.95 -2.88 -39.01
N VAL A 113 -7.97 -1.83 -39.83
CA VAL A 113 -8.57 -0.53 -39.46
C VAL A 113 -10.09 -0.67 -39.27
N GLU A 114 -10.75 -1.43 -40.14
CA GLU A 114 -12.17 -1.74 -40.01
C GLU A 114 -12.44 -2.58 -38.75
N PHE A 115 -11.59 -3.58 -38.47
CA PHE A 115 -11.64 -4.36 -37.24
C PHE A 115 -11.47 -3.46 -36.01
N VAL A 116 -10.54 -2.51 -35.98
CA VAL A 116 -10.33 -1.63 -34.82
C VAL A 116 -11.54 -0.73 -34.58
N LYS A 117 -12.16 -0.21 -35.65
CA LYS A 117 -13.34 0.66 -35.58
C LYS A 117 -14.65 -0.09 -35.29
N SER A 118 -14.78 -1.36 -35.65
CA SER A 118 -16.01 -2.14 -35.43
C SER A 118 -16.15 -2.60 -33.98
N GLU A 119 -17.32 -2.48 -33.37
CA GLU A 119 -17.56 -2.99 -32.00
C GLU A 119 -17.87 -4.51 -31.99
N ASP A 120 -18.39 -5.05 -33.09
CA ASP A 120 -18.88 -6.43 -33.17
C ASP A 120 -17.79 -7.48 -33.46
N SER A 121 -16.65 -7.07 -34.03
CA SER A 121 -15.58 -7.99 -34.41
C SER A 121 -14.67 -8.29 -33.22
N LYS A 122 -14.71 -9.54 -32.73
CA LYS A 122 -13.92 -9.97 -31.57
C LYS A 122 -12.51 -10.43 -31.91
N GLU A 123 -12.29 -10.91 -33.14
CA GLU A 123 -11.04 -11.55 -33.56
C GLU A 123 -10.67 -11.15 -34.98
N PHE A 124 -9.38 -10.93 -35.22
CA PHE A 124 -8.78 -10.67 -36.52
C PHE A 124 -7.51 -11.50 -36.65
N THR A 125 -7.29 -12.16 -37.78
CA THR A 125 -6.10 -13.01 -37.97
C THR A 125 -5.26 -12.42 -39.08
N LEU A 126 -4.05 -12.00 -38.74
CA LEU A 126 -3.04 -11.66 -39.71
C LEU A 126 -2.56 -12.94 -40.40
N GLY A 127 -2.34 -12.86 -41.72
CA GLY A 127 -1.79 -13.93 -42.54
C GLY A 127 -0.38 -14.39 -42.13
N ASP A 128 0.35 -15.05 -43.03
CA ASP A 128 1.67 -15.58 -42.70
C ASP A 128 2.69 -14.46 -42.46
N VAL A 129 3.20 -14.38 -41.22
CA VAL A 129 4.28 -13.47 -40.82
C VAL A 129 5.48 -14.32 -40.40
N PRO A 130 6.32 -14.77 -41.37
CA PRO A 130 7.41 -15.70 -41.08
C PRO A 130 8.52 -15.06 -40.22
N GLU A 131 8.71 -13.75 -40.37
CA GLU A 131 9.75 -12.96 -39.72
C GLU A 131 9.47 -12.79 -38.22
N LYS A 132 10.47 -13.09 -37.39
CA LYS A 132 10.32 -13.02 -35.92
C LYS A 132 10.28 -11.57 -35.42
N ASP A 133 11.11 -10.71 -36.00
CA ASP A 133 11.25 -9.32 -35.55
C ASP A 133 10.00 -8.51 -35.87
N LYS A 134 9.41 -8.68 -37.06
CA LYS A 134 8.09 -8.12 -37.42
C LYS A 134 6.99 -8.56 -36.45
N ARG A 135 6.92 -9.86 -36.12
CA ARG A 135 5.93 -10.36 -35.14
C ARG A 135 6.13 -9.70 -33.77
N SER A 136 7.36 -9.64 -33.28
CA SER A 136 7.68 -9.01 -31.99
C SER A 136 7.35 -7.51 -31.97
N LEU A 137 7.56 -6.80 -33.08
CA LEU A 137 7.20 -5.39 -33.24
C LEU A 137 5.69 -5.18 -33.21
N ILE A 138 4.92 -6.00 -33.94
CA ILE A 138 3.45 -5.99 -33.93
C ILE A 138 2.91 -6.20 -32.51
N HIS A 139 3.41 -7.21 -31.77
CA HIS A 139 3.03 -7.43 -30.36
C HIS A 139 3.36 -6.24 -29.46
N SER A 140 4.45 -5.53 -29.74
CA SER A 140 4.88 -4.37 -28.95
C SER A 140 3.99 -3.16 -29.22
N LEU A 141 3.65 -2.88 -30.48
CA LEU A 141 2.77 -1.80 -30.89
C LEU A 141 1.32 -2.01 -30.43
N LEU A 142 0.77 -3.22 -30.58
CA LEU A 142 -0.56 -3.56 -30.10
C LEU A 142 -0.70 -3.42 -28.57
N LYS A 143 0.40 -3.62 -27.84
CA LYS A 143 0.45 -3.44 -26.38
C LYS A 143 0.55 -1.97 -25.95
N GLN A 144 1.02 -1.10 -26.84
CA GLN A 144 1.13 0.35 -26.63
C GLN A 144 -0.15 1.10 -27.01
N TYR A 145 -0.93 0.57 -27.95
CA TYR A 145 -2.21 1.14 -28.40
C TYR A 145 -3.24 1.21 -27.26
N GLN A 146 -3.72 2.40 -26.92
CA GLN A 146 -4.59 2.61 -25.75
C GLN A 146 -6.06 2.81 -26.08
N ALA A 147 -6.39 3.25 -27.29
CA ALA A 147 -7.78 3.44 -27.71
C ALA A 147 -8.65 2.18 -27.57
N VAL A 148 -8.08 0.98 -27.77
CA VAL A 148 -8.79 -0.29 -27.63
C VAL A 148 -7.89 -1.34 -26.97
N SER A 149 -8.43 -2.10 -26.01
CA SER A 149 -7.73 -3.23 -25.38
C SER A 149 -7.55 -4.37 -26.38
N LEU A 150 -6.38 -4.43 -27.03
CA LEU A 150 -6.00 -5.47 -27.98
C LEU A 150 -5.06 -6.49 -27.34
N PHE A 151 -5.25 -7.76 -27.70
CA PHE A 151 -4.37 -8.87 -27.33
C PHE A 151 -3.94 -9.61 -28.57
N SER A 152 -2.65 -9.92 -28.70
CA SER A 152 -2.11 -10.68 -29.82
C SER A 152 -1.50 -12.00 -29.38
N GLN A 153 -1.72 -13.04 -30.18
CA GLN A 153 -1.16 -14.37 -29.98
C GLN A 153 -0.67 -14.91 -31.31
N THR A 154 0.55 -15.43 -31.34
CA THR A 154 1.11 -16.07 -32.52
C THR A 154 0.80 -17.56 -32.50
N PHE A 155 0.33 -18.08 -33.62
CA PHE A 155 0.06 -19.50 -33.83
C PHE A 155 0.95 -20.03 -34.96
N CYS A 156 1.30 -21.31 -34.88
CA CYS A 156 1.91 -22.04 -35.99
C CYS A 156 0.85 -23.01 -36.50
N ASN A 157 0.27 -22.72 -37.67
CA ASN A 157 -0.66 -23.62 -38.34
C ASN A 157 0.00 -24.08 -39.65
N ASP A 158 0.16 -25.38 -39.83
CA ASP A 158 0.72 -25.99 -41.06
C ASP A 158 2.06 -25.40 -41.53
N GLY A 159 2.93 -25.01 -40.59
CA GLY A 159 4.25 -24.43 -40.87
C GLY A 159 4.25 -22.90 -41.11
N LEU A 160 3.07 -22.28 -41.23
CA LEU A 160 2.87 -20.84 -41.35
C LEU A 160 2.72 -20.21 -39.96
N LYS A 161 3.32 -19.03 -39.77
CA LYS A 161 3.32 -18.30 -38.49
C LYS A 161 2.33 -17.14 -38.56
N THR A 162 1.11 -17.37 -38.10
CA THR A 162 0.05 -16.38 -38.11
C THR A 162 -0.05 -15.63 -36.79
N VAL A 163 -0.56 -14.40 -36.81
CA VAL A 163 -0.79 -13.60 -35.59
C VAL A 163 -2.28 -13.31 -35.46
N LYS A 164 -2.90 -13.91 -34.44
CA LYS A 164 -4.30 -13.64 -34.08
C LYS A 164 -4.36 -12.45 -33.12
N ILE A 165 -5.20 -11.48 -33.43
CA ILE A 165 -5.49 -10.29 -32.63
C ILE A 165 -6.93 -10.42 -32.12
N CYS A 166 -7.13 -10.29 -30.82
CA CYS A 166 -8.44 -10.35 -30.16
C CYS A 166 -8.71 -9.04 -29.43
N LYS A 167 -9.98 -8.60 -29.42
CA LYS A 167 -10.44 -7.50 -28.56
C LYS A 167 -10.84 -8.00 -27.18
N GLY A 168 -10.52 -7.23 -26.15
CA GLY A 168 -10.99 -7.47 -24.78
C GLY A 168 -10.03 -8.31 -23.94
N ARG A 169 -10.60 -9.13 -23.04
CA ARG A 169 -9.80 -9.90 -22.05
C ARG A 169 -9.13 -11.11 -22.71
N PRO A 170 -7.86 -11.39 -22.39
CA PRO A 170 -7.18 -12.57 -22.89
C PRO A 170 -7.90 -13.85 -22.44
N PRO A 171 -7.83 -14.95 -23.22
CA PRO A 171 -8.41 -16.23 -22.83
C PRO A 171 -7.92 -16.66 -21.45
N SER A 172 -8.86 -17.15 -20.64
CA SER A 172 -8.67 -17.63 -19.27
C SER A 172 -7.60 -18.74 -19.22
N GLY A 173 -6.35 -18.34 -18.99
CA GLY A 173 -5.19 -19.23 -18.98
C GLY A 173 -3.88 -18.47 -18.77
N ASN A 174 -3.83 -17.22 -19.20
CA ASN A 174 -2.78 -16.32 -18.75
C ASN A 174 -3.09 -15.86 -17.33
N LYS A 175 -2.28 -16.32 -16.36
CA LYS A 175 -2.20 -15.76 -15.01
C LYS A 175 -2.30 -14.25 -15.15
N PHE A 176 -3.30 -13.65 -14.52
CA PHE A 176 -3.50 -12.21 -14.45
C PHE A 176 -2.13 -11.57 -14.21
N GLN A 177 -1.49 -11.08 -15.28
CA GLN A 177 -0.27 -10.30 -15.12
C GLN A 177 -0.77 -9.09 -14.36
N GLY A 178 -0.41 -9.02 -13.07
CA GLY A 178 -0.90 -8.00 -12.16
C GLY A 178 -0.89 -6.65 -12.87
N ARG A 179 -1.96 -5.88 -12.67
CA ARG A 179 -2.17 -4.53 -13.23
C ARG A 179 -0.81 -3.84 -13.33
N LYS A 180 -0.34 -3.57 -14.55
CA LYS A 180 0.99 -3.00 -14.75
C LYS A 180 1.00 -1.66 -14.02
N PHE A 181 1.88 -1.52 -13.04
CA PHE A 181 2.14 -0.25 -12.39
C PHE A 181 2.63 0.73 -13.46
N SER A 182 1.87 1.80 -13.66
CA SER A 182 2.11 2.81 -14.70
C SER A 182 2.64 4.13 -14.14
N GLY A 183 2.78 4.25 -12.82
CA GLY A 183 3.32 5.46 -12.20
C GLY A 183 4.83 5.59 -12.38
N ASP A 184 5.30 6.81 -12.58
CA ASP A 184 6.74 7.12 -12.65
C ASP A 184 7.41 7.05 -11.27
N ARG A 185 6.62 7.17 -10.19
CA ARG A 185 7.09 7.13 -8.81
C ARG A 185 6.80 5.77 -8.18
N PRO A 186 7.80 4.89 -8.01
CA PRO A 186 7.56 3.51 -7.60
C PRO A 186 7.19 3.35 -6.12
N PHE A 187 7.15 4.41 -5.33
CA PHE A 187 6.84 4.35 -3.91
C PHE A 187 5.70 5.31 -3.57
N LEU A 188 4.67 4.77 -2.94
CA LEU A 188 3.58 5.52 -2.33
C LEU A 188 3.85 5.65 -0.84
N GLN A 189 4.00 6.87 -0.34
CA GLN A 189 4.05 7.15 1.09
C GLN A 189 2.66 7.56 1.58
N MET A 190 2.24 7.04 2.73
CA MET A 190 0.93 7.26 3.32
C MET A 190 1.01 7.28 4.85
N ALA A 191 0.06 7.97 5.48
CA ALA A 191 -0.14 7.90 6.93
C ALA A 191 -1.00 6.67 7.28
N LEU A 192 -0.46 5.77 8.09
CA LEU A 192 -1.19 4.67 8.69
C LEU A 192 -1.67 5.11 10.07
N HIS A 193 -2.99 5.26 10.21
CA HIS A 193 -3.66 5.49 11.48
C HIS A 193 -4.24 4.18 12.00
N GLN A 194 -3.94 3.85 13.25
CA GLN A 194 -4.30 2.59 13.87
C GLN A 194 -4.92 2.85 15.24
N GLU A 195 -6.00 2.12 15.54
CA GLU A 195 -6.66 2.16 16.84
C GLU A 195 -6.69 0.75 17.42
N ASN A 196 -6.01 0.55 18.55
CA ASN A 196 -5.99 -0.73 19.26
C ASN A 196 -5.54 -1.94 18.38
N VAL A 197 -4.65 -1.71 17.42
CA VAL A 197 -4.20 -2.70 16.43
C VAL A 197 -2.68 -2.65 16.30
N GLU A 198 -2.05 -3.81 16.19
CA GLU A 198 -0.60 -3.93 15.97
C GLU A 198 -0.23 -3.53 14.53
N THR A 199 0.92 -2.86 14.36
CA THR A 199 1.44 -2.44 13.05
C THR A 199 1.44 -3.56 12.01
N MET A 200 2.02 -4.73 12.33
CA MET A 200 2.05 -5.88 11.43
C MET A 200 0.65 -6.36 11.01
N LYS A 201 -0.31 -6.36 11.94
CA LYS A 201 -1.69 -6.78 11.65
C LYS A 201 -2.37 -5.81 10.68
N ALA A 202 -2.16 -4.50 10.84
CA ALA A 202 -2.72 -3.51 9.92
C ALA A 202 -2.08 -3.60 8.53
N ILE A 203 -0.75 -3.74 8.45
CA ILE A 203 -0.06 -3.92 7.16
C ILE A 203 -0.56 -5.18 6.45
N ASN A 204 -0.76 -6.29 7.17
CA ASN A 204 -1.32 -7.51 6.60
C ASN A 204 -2.73 -7.31 6.05
N ALA A 205 -3.59 -6.58 6.77
CA ALA A 205 -4.94 -6.26 6.31
C ALA A 205 -4.90 -5.40 5.02
N VAL A 206 -4.05 -4.37 4.98
CA VAL A 206 -3.84 -3.53 3.80
C VAL A 206 -3.32 -4.37 2.62
N SER A 207 -2.30 -5.19 2.86
CA SER A 207 -1.71 -6.12 1.87
C SER A 207 -2.76 -7.03 1.23
N GLN A 208 -3.70 -7.56 2.01
CA GLN A 208 -4.78 -8.43 1.52
C GLN A 208 -5.77 -7.68 0.61
N ILE A 209 -6.17 -6.46 0.96
CA ILE A 209 -7.15 -5.70 0.17
C ILE A 209 -6.56 -5.16 -1.13
N VAL A 210 -5.27 -4.78 -1.14
CA VAL A 210 -4.56 -4.32 -2.35
C VAL A 210 -3.94 -5.46 -3.16
N ARG A 211 -3.92 -6.68 -2.61
CA ARG A 211 -3.32 -7.88 -3.22
C ARG A 211 -1.83 -7.74 -3.55
N LEU A 212 -1.10 -7.04 -2.67
CA LEU A 212 0.35 -6.89 -2.77
C LEU A 212 1.04 -7.66 -1.63
N PRO A 213 2.21 -8.27 -1.85
CA PRO A 213 2.91 -8.97 -0.78
C PRO A 213 3.38 -7.99 0.30
N VAL A 214 3.36 -8.43 1.56
CA VAL A 214 3.72 -7.64 2.74
C VAL A 214 5.12 -7.02 2.63
N GLY A 215 6.06 -7.71 2.00
CA GLY A 215 7.43 -7.21 1.77
C GLY A 215 7.52 -5.97 0.86
N ARG A 216 6.42 -5.51 0.27
CA ARG A 216 6.38 -4.21 -0.44
C ARG A 216 6.11 -3.03 0.48
N PHE A 217 5.74 -3.26 1.74
CA PHE A 217 5.46 -2.22 2.72
C PHE A 217 6.67 -2.03 3.65
N ALA A 218 7.02 -0.78 3.91
CA ALA A 218 8.11 -0.39 4.79
C ALA A 218 7.64 0.70 5.77
N TYR A 219 8.16 0.66 7.00
CA TYR A 219 7.85 1.59 8.09
C TYR A 219 9.02 1.62 9.09
N ALA A 220 9.13 2.66 9.91
CA ALA A 220 10.30 2.91 10.76
C ALA A 220 10.36 2.04 12.04
N GLY A 221 9.24 1.44 12.43
CA GLY A 221 9.16 0.50 13.55
C GLY A 221 7.72 0.20 13.94
N ASN A 222 7.53 -0.78 14.82
CA ASN A 222 6.22 -1.09 15.38
C ASN A 222 5.83 -0.05 16.44
N LYS A 223 4.54 0.29 16.52
CA LYS A 223 3.99 1.12 17.59
C LYS A 223 3.17 0.28 18.56
N ASP A 224 2.87 0.84 19.72
CA ASP A 224 2.05 0.21 20.74
C ASP A 224 0.71 -0.29 20.19
N ARG A 225 0.42 -1.58 20.38
CA ARG A 225 -0.90 -2.14 20.05
C ARG A 225 -2.01 -1.44 20.82
N ARG A 226 -1.84 -1.22 22.13
CA ARG A 226 -2.85 -0.59 23.01
C ARG A 226 -2.63 0.93 23.00
N GLY A 227 -3.09 1.56 21.94
CA GLY A 227 -3.01 3.00 21.73
C GLY A 227 -3.77 3.44 20.49
N VAL A 228 -3.81 4.76 20.27
CA VAL A 228 -4.12 5.38 18.98
C VAL A 228 -2.80 5.85 18.38
N THR A 229 -2.40 5.26 17.27
CA THR A 229 -1.06 5.49 16.71
C THR A 229 -1.14 5.94 15.25
N THR A 230 -0.39 6.98 14.90
CA THR A 230 -0.23 7.44 13.52
C THR A 230 1.24 7.40 13.12
N GLN A 231 1.54 6.76 11.99
CA GLN A 231 2.92 6.62 11.48
C GLN A 231 2.96 6.67 9.95
N LEU A 232 4.13 6.88 9.37
CA LEU A 232 4.35 6.78 7.93
C LEU A 232 4.61 5.34 7.51
N VAL A 233 3.99 4.96 6.40
CA VAL A 233 4.21 3.69 5.72
C VAL A 233 4.45 3.97 4.25
N THR A 234 5.41 3.27 3.67
CA THR A 234 5.72 3.35 2.24
C THR A 234 5.41 2.02 1.56
N ALA A 235 4.76 2.05 0.41
CA ALA A 235 4.41 0.86 -0.39
C ALA A 235 5.07 0.92 -1.77
N PHE A 236 5.73 -0.17 -2.19
CA PHE A 236 6.35 -0.28 -3.50
C PHE A 236 5.35 -0.70 -4.58
N LYS A 237 5.31 0.04 -5.69
CA LYS A 237 4.45 -0.18 -6.87
C LYS A 237 2.97 -0.32 -6.49
N LEU A 238 2.48 0.61 -5.68
CA LEU A 238 1.07 0.77 -5.31
C LEU A 238 0.65 2.19 -5.69
N ASP A 239 -0.42 2.32 -6.47
CA ASP A 239 -0.99 3.64 -6.80
C ASP A 239 -1.94 4.10 -5.68
N ALA A 240 -2.00 5.41 -5.43
CA ALA A 240 -2.89 5.99 -4.42
C ALA A 240 -4.37 5.66 -4.73
N GLU A 241 -4.76 5.73 -6.00
CA GLU A 241 -6.10 5.37 -6.47
C GLU A 241 -6.44 3.90 -6.16
N GLN A 242 -5.50 2.98 -6.41
CA GLN A 242 -5.70 1.56 -6.11
C GLN A 242 -5.92 1.30 -4.62
N LEU A 243 -5.18 2.03 -3.77
CA LEU A 243 -5.38 1.96 -2.34
C LEU A 243 -6.77 2.48 -1.97
N ILE A 244 -7.16 3.67 -2.46
CA ILE A 244 -8.46 4.29 -2.18
C ILE A 244 -9.62 3.40 -2.64
N GLU A 245 -9.55 2.82 -3.85
CA GLU A 245 -10.53 1.84 -4.36
C GLU A 245 -10.64 0.60 -3.46
N ALA A 246 -9.54 0.20 -2.81
CA ALA A 246 -9.49 -0.96 -1.95
C ALA A 246 -9.90 -0.66 -0.50
N LEU A 247 -9.78 0.59 -0.02
CA LEU A 247 -10.08 0.99 1.37
C LEU A 247 -11.46 0.55 1.86
N PRO A 248 -12.56 0.61 1.07
CA PRO A 248 -13.87 0.11 1.51
C PRO A 248 -13.90 -1.39 1.86
N ARG A 249 -12.88 -2.16 1.48
CA ARG A 249 -12.74 -3.59 1.81
C ARG A 249 -11.99 -3.82 3.13
N LEU A 250 -11.37 -2.79 3.69
CA LEU A 250 -10.68 -2.86 4.98
C LEU A 250 -11.75 -3.04 6.07
N ARG A 251 -11.72 -4.18 6.75
CA ARG A 251 -12.63 -4.53 7.84
C ARG A 251 -11.87 -4.68 9.14
#